data_AF-A0A968JB83-F1
#
_entry.id   AF-A0A968JB83-F1
#
_cell.length_a   1.000
_cell.length_b   1.000
_cell.length_c   1.000
_cell.angle_alpha   90.00
_cell.angle_beta   90.00
_cell.angle_gamma   90.00
#
_symmetry.space_group_name_H-M   'P 1'
#
loop_
_entity.id
_entity.type
_entity.pdbx_description
1 polymer ?
#
loop_
_entity_poly.entity_id
_entity_poly.type
_entity_poly.pdbx_seq_one_letter_code
_entity_poly.pdbx_strand_id
1 'polypeptide(L)' 'DVVVEFTKLFSQEVAKEIIGDPTKKETTMGPLATIGQLLEVERQVSESINMGAKVEMGGKRVQNTQGFFL' A
#
# COMPACT_ATOMS: atom_id res chain seq x y z
N ASP A 1 -24.68 -4.44 6.15
CA ASP A 1 -24.01 -3.27 6.73
C ASP A 1 -23.18 -2.62 5.63
N VAL A 2 -23.44 -1.35 5.33
CA VAL A 2 -22.79 -0.63 4.23
C VAL A 2 -21.27 -0.59 4.39
N VAL A 3 -20.76 -0.56 5.63
CA VAL A 3 -19.32 -0.50 5.90
C VAL A 3 -18.62 -1.77 5.44
N VAL A 4 -19.19 -2.94 5.73
CA VAL A 4 -18.60 -4.24 5.37
C VAL A 4 -18.54 -4.40 3.85
N GLU A 5 -19.62 -4.05 3.17
CA GLU A 5 -19.70 -4.16 1.71
C GLU A 5 -18.78 -3.16 1.00
N PHE A 6 -18.76 -1.91 1.45
CA PHE A 6 -17.86 -0.89 0.92
C PHE A 6 -16.39 -1.29 1.09
N THR A 7 -15.97 -1.66 2.31
CA THR A 7 -14.57 -2.03 2.58
C THR A 7 -14.14 -3.22 1.72
N LYS A 8 -15.02 -4.20 1.52
CA LYS A 8 -14.75 -5.35 0.64
C LYS A 8 -14.54 -4.90 -0.81
N LEU A 9 -15.47 -4.13 -1.37
CA LEU A 9 -15.40 -3.68 -2.77
C LEU A 9 -14.22 -2.75 -3.01
N PHE A 10 -13.95 -1.84 -2.06
CA PHE A 10 -12.82 -0.93 -2.14
C PHE A 10 -11.49 -1.69 -2.15
N SER A 11 -11.28 -2.62 -1.22
CA SER A 11 -10.08 -3.46 -1.18
C SER A 11 -9.90 -4.29 -2.47
N GLN A 12 -11.00 -4.72 -3.09
CA GLN A 12 -10.96 -5.43 -4.37
C GLN A 12 -10.51 -4.53 -5.54
N GLU A 13 -10.93 -3.27 -5.57
CA GLU A 13 -10.46 -2.33 -6.61
C GLU A 13 -9.00 -1.94 -6.39
N VAL A 14 -8.58 -1.65 -5.15
CA VAL A 14 -7.17 -1.33 -4.83
C VAL A 14 -6.25 -2.51 -5.16
N ALA A 15 -6.71 -3.76 -5.04
CA ALA A 15 -5.95 -4.94 -5.43
C ALA A 15 -5.64 -5.05 -6.94
N LYS A 16 -6.27 -4.23 -7.78
CA LYS A 16 -6.01 -4.18 -9.23
C LYS A 16 -4.90 -3.21 -9.61
N GLU A 17 -4.45 -2.37 -8.68
CA GLU A 17 -3.36 -1.42 -8.91
C GLU A 17 -2.06 -2.17 -9.28
N ILE A 18 -1.36 -1.66 -10.29
CA ILE A 18 -0.10 -2.23 -10.79
C ILE A 18 1.04 -1.40 -10.21
N ILE A 19 1.69 -1.96 -9.20
CA ILE A 19 2.87 -1.35 -8.57
C ILE A 19 4.11 -1.64 -9.41
N GLY A 20 4.88 -0.61 -9.75
CA GLY A 20 6.09 -0.81 -10.54
C GLY A 20 6.82 0.45 -10.98
N ASP A 21 7.57 0.30 -12.07
CA ASP A 21 8.35 1.38 -12.70
C ASP A 21 7.41 2.48 -13.21
N PRO A 22 7.52 3.72 -12.69
CA PRO A 22 6.60 4.81 -13.05
C PRO A 22 6.71 5.25 -14.52
N THR A 23 7.72 4.80 -15.26
CA THR A 23 7.86 5.08 -16.69
C THR A 23 7.04 4.13 -17.57
N LYS A 24 6.54 3.01 -17.01
CA LYS A 24 5.68 2.06 -17.72
C LYS A 24 4.24 2.53 -17.72
N LYS A 25 3.57 2.40 -18.87
CA LYS A 25 2.19 2.89 -19.06
C LYS A 25 1.16 2.12 -18.22
N GLU A 26 1.42 0.84 -17.98
CA GLU A 26 0.58 -0.03 -17.17
C GLU A 26 0.74 0.20 -15.67
N THR A 27 1.82 0.84 -15.23
CA THR A 27 2.03 1.14 -13.81
C THR A 27 1.06 2.21 -13.37
N THR A 28 0.28 1.89 -12.34
CA THR A 28 -0.68 2.81 -11.73
C THR A 28 -0.18 3.33 -10.39
N MET A 29 0.79 2.63 -9.76
CA MET A 29 1.40 3.02 -8.49
C MET A 29 2.94 2.95 -8.57
N GLY A 30 3.59 4.11 -8.47
CA GLY A 30 5.05 4.25 -8.45
C GLY A 30 5.65 4.27 -7.04
N PRO A 31 6.98 4.45 -6.92
CA PRO A 31 7.66 4.51 -5.64
C PRO A 31 7.37 5.83 -4.92
N LEU A 32 7.56 5.83 -3.60
CA LEU A 32 7.70 7.06 -2.83
C LEU A 32 8.99 7.81 -3.25
N ALA A 33 8.99 9.13 -3.11
CA ALA A 33 10.09 9.97 -3.57
C ALA A 33 11.36 9.81 -2.72
N THR A 34 11.23 9.45 -1.45
CA THR A 34 12.36 9.39 -0.50
C THR A 34 12.26 8.21 0.47
N ILE A 35 13.40 7.76 0.97
CA ILE A 35 13.46 6.75 2.05
C ILE A 35 12.78 7.22 3.33
N GLY A 36 12.85 8.51 3.64
CA GLY A 36 12.20 9.09 4.84
C GLY A 36 10.69 8.94 4.79
N GLN A 37 10.07 9.18 3.63
CA GLN A 37 8.63 8.95 3.44
C GLN A 37 8.26 7.47 3.59
N LEU A 38 9.06 6.56 3.04
CA LEU A 38 8.83 5.12 3.18
C LEU A 38 8.84 4.69 4.65
N LEU A 39 9.87 5.11 5.39
CA LEU A 39 10.01 4.76 6.80
C LEU A 39 8.88 5.35 7.65
N GLU A 40 8.42 6.56 7.33
CA GLU A 40 7.32 7.19 8.05
C GLU A 40 5.99 6.45 7.82
N VAL A 41 5.67 6.07 6.58
CA VAL A 41 4.45 5.29 6.31
C VAL A 41 4.55 3.90 6.94
N GLU A 42 5.71 3.25 6.87
CA GLU A 42 5.95 1.94 7.50
C GLU A 42 5.78 2.00 9.04
N ARG A 43 6.23 3.09 9.67
CA ARG A 43 6.02 3.36 11.10
C ARG A 43 4.54 3.52 11.42
N GLN A 44 3.81 4.34 10.66
CA GLN A 44 2.37 4.57 10.88
C GLN A 44 1.55 3.28 10.74
N VAL A 45 1.86 2.45 9.73
CA VAL A 45 1.22 1.13 9.55
C VAL A 45 1.50 0.23 10.75
N SER A 46 2.76 0.11 11.15
CA SER A 46 3.17 -0.73 12.28
C SER A 46 2.53 -0.29 13.60
N GLU A 47 2.47 1.02 13.88
CA GLU A 47 1.80 1.56 15.06
C GLU A 47 0.30 1.29 15.05
N SER A 48 -0.36 1.44 13.90
CA SER A 48 -1.79 1.12 13.77
C SER A 48 -2.08 -0.35 14.07
N ILE A 49 -1.25 -1.26 13.58
CA ILE A 49 -1.37 -2.70 13.87
C ILE A 49 -1.15 -2.96 15.36
N ASN A 50 -0.15 -2.34 15.99
CA ASN A 50 0.11 -2.46 17.42
C ASN A 50 -1.06 -1.95 18.28
N MET A 51 -1.84 -0.98 17.78
CA MET A 51 -3.06 -0.50 18.42
C MET A 51 -4.31 -1.36 18.14
N GLY A 52 -4.17 -2.45 17.37
CA GLY A 52 -5.25 -3.40 17.09
C GLY A 52 -5.96 -3.18 15.75
N ALA A 53 -5.44 -2.33 14.86
CA ALA A 53 -5.99 -2.20 13.52
C ALA A 53 -5.77 -3.49 12.71
N LYS A 54 -6.78 -3.85 11.91
CA LYS A 54 -6.69 -4.93 10.93
C LYS A 54 -6.22 -4.37 9.59
N VAL A 55 -5.19 -5.00 9.02
CA VAL A 55 -4.77 -4.71 7.64
C VAL A 55 -5.71 -5.44 6.67
N GLU A 56 -6.44 -4.69 5.84
CA GLU A 56 -7.30 -5.27 4.81
C GLU A 56 -6.53 -5.62 3.53
N MET A 57 -5.44 -4.91 3.22
CA MET A 57 -4.60 -5.14 2.04
C MET A 57 -3.19 -4.54 2.23
N GLY A 58 -2.16 -5.18 1.67
CA GLY A 58 -0.78 -4.66 1.68
C GLY A 58 -0.16 -4.60 3.07
N GLY A 59 0.36 -3.42 3.44
CA GLY A 59 0.93 -3.11 4.75
C GLY A 59 2.38 -3.56 4.95
N LYS A 60 3.12 -3.81 3.87
CA LYS A 60 4.48 -4.34 3.92
C LYS A 60 5.17 -4.17 2.57
N ARG A 61 6.45 -3.82 2.64
CA ARG A 61 7.30 -3.50 1.47
C ARG A 61 7.13 -4.47 0.31
N VAL A 62 7.04 -3.88 -0.89
CA VAL A 62 6.96 -4.64 -2.14
C VAL A 62 8.33 -5.24 -2.45
N GLN A 63 8.39 -6.57 -2.50
CA GLN A 63 9.61 -7.31 -2.77
C GLN A 63 10.03 -7.20 -4.25
N ASN A 64 11.32 -7.42 -4.52
CA ASN A 64 11.89 -7.46 -5.87
C ASN A 64 11.72 -6.15 -6.67
N THR A 65 11.64 -5.00 -5.99
CA THR A 65 11.57 -3.68 -6.61
C THR A 65 12.86 -2.90 -6.39
N GLN A 66 13.24 -2.06 -7.36
CA GLN A 66 14.26 -1.04 -7.19
C GLN A 66 13.55 0.28 -6.85
N GLY A 67 13.65 0.75 -5.61
CA GLY A 67 13.00 2.00 -5.17
C GLY A 67 12.32 1.90 -3.80
N PHE A 68 11.58 2.94 -3.43
CA PHE A 68 10.93 3.06 -2.13
C PHE A 68 9.44 2.68 -2.20
N PHE A 69 9.15 1.37 -2.21
CA PHE A 69 7.79 0.85 -2.29
C PHE A 69 7.34 0.23 -0.96
N LEU A 70 6.07 0.49 -0.58
CA LEU A 70 5.37 -0.14 0.54
C LEU A 70 4.13 -0.89 0.05
#